data_AF-A0A3D1X2X1-F1
#
_entry.id   AF-A0A3D1X2X1-F1
#
_cell.length_a   1.000
_cell.length_b   1.000
_cell.length_c   1.000
_cell.angle_alpha   90.00
_cell.angle_beta   90.00
_cell.angle_gamma   90.00
#
_symmetry.space_group_name_H-M   'P 1'
#
loop_
_entity.id
_entity.type
_entity.pdbx_description
1 polymer ?
#
loop_
_entity_poly.entity_id
_entity_poly.type
_entity_poly.pdbx_seq_one_letter_code
_entity_poly.pdbx_strand_id
1 'polypeptide(L)' 'MTLYQMSFVYREDALRFRMRITALREQAKAAPTRDERERFKRRILELQQLQRQSYELAELTRHYYERGYWRSEKYTL' A
#
# COMPACT_ATOMS: atom_id res chain seq x y z
N MET A 1 3.80 -18.85 10.68
CA MET A 1 3.28 -18.10 9.52
C MET A 1 4.33 -18.15 8.42
N THR A 2 3.98 -18.61 7.21
CA THR A 2 4.90 -18.70 6.07
C THR A 2 4.92 -17.42 5.25
N LEU A 3 5.91 -17.22 4.38
CA LEU A 3 5.95 -16.07 3.47
C LEU A 3 4.73 -16.04 2.53
N TYR A 4 4.32 -17.21 2.01
CA TYR A 4 3.08 -17.30 1.24
C TYR A 4 1.85 -16.86 2.05
N GLN A 5 1.75 -17.24 3.33
CA GLN A 5 0.68 -16.78 4.22
C GLN A 5 0.76 -15.27 4.50
N MET A 6 1.97 -14.72 4.68
CA MET A 6 2.17 -13.27 4.85
C MET A 6 1.74 -12.47 3.61
N SER A 7 1.82 -13.06 2.41
CA SER A 7 1.37 -12.38 1.19
C SER A 7 -0.09 -11.95 1.25
N PHE A 8 -0.95 -12.75 1.89
CA PHE A 8 -2.36 -12.41 2.08
C PHE A 8 -2.54 -11.26 3.07
N VAL A 9 -1.75 -11.24 4.15
CA VAL A 9 -1.78 -10.16 5.14
C VAL A 9 -1.40 -8.83 4.50
N TYR A 10 -0.28 -8.79 3.76
CA TYR A 10 0.15 -7.57 3.06
C TYR A 10 -0.84 -7.14 1.97
N ARG A 11 -1.49 -8.10 1.28
CA ARG A 11 -2.54 -7.80 0.32
C ARG A 11 -3.75 -7.17 1.01
N GLU A 12 -4.15 -7.69 2.17
CA GLU A 12 -5.24 -7.14 2.96
C GLU A 12 -4.92 -5.74 3.47
N ASP A 13 -3.70 -5.50 3.95
CA ASP A 13 -3.25 -4.19 4.39
C ASP A 13 -3.27 -3.17 3.24
N ALA A 14 -2.81 -3.56 2.04
CA ALA A 14 -2.91 -2.71 0.86
C ALA A 14 -4.35 -2.31 0.51
N LEU A 15 -5.32 -3.21 0.73
CA LEU A 15 -6.75 -2.93 0.56
C LEU A 15 -7.28 -2.01 1.67
N ARG A 16 -6.89 -2.23 2.93
CA ARG A 16 -7.24 -1.32 4.05
C ARG A 16 -6.74 0.10 3.80
N PHE A 17 -5.49 0.23 3.34
CA PHE A 17 -4.95 1.54 2.96
C PHE A 17 -5.71 2.16 1.80
N ARG A 18 -6.08 1.38 0.77
CA ARG A 18 -6.93 1.85 -0.34
C ARG A 18 -8.23 2.44 0.17
N MET A 19 -8.95 1.72 1.03
CA MET A 19 -10.23 2.17 1.59
C MET A 19 -10.06 3.45 2.40
N ARG A 20 -9.01 3.51 3.24
CA ARG A 20 -8.73 4.70 4.05
C ARG A 20 -8.38 5.91 3.20
N ILE A 21 -7.58 5.75 2.14
CA ILE A 21 -7.25 6.81 1.19
C ILE A 21 -8.52 7.34 0.52
N THR A 22 -9.42 6.46 0.08
CA THR A 22 -10.72 6.88 -0.50
C THR A 22 -11.52 7.70 0.49
N ALA A 23 -11.65 7.25 1.75
CA ALA A 23 -12.36 8.00 2.78
C ALA A 23 -11.73 9.38 3.03
N LEU A 24 -10.39 9.47 3.10
CA LEU A 24 -9.69 10.73 3.31
C LEU A 24 -9.84 11.69 2.12
N ARG A 25 -9.96 11.17 0.88
CA ARG A 25 -10.24 12.00 -0.30
C ARG A 25 -11.61 12.64 -0.23
N GLU A 26 -12.63 11.89 0.20
CA GLU A 26 -13.97 12.45 0.41
C GLU A 26 -13.99 13.47 1.55
N GLN A 27 -13.28 13.19 2.66
CA GLN A 27 -13.12 14.16 3.75
C GLN A 27 -12.39 15.43 3.29
N ALA A 28 -11.36 15.31 2.46
CA ALA A 28 -10.66 16.47 1.89
C ALA A 28 -11.57 17.31 0.97
N LYS A 29 -12.50 16.70 0.23
CA LYS A 29 -13.48 17.44 -0.58
C LYS A 29 -14.46 18.21 0.30
N ALA A 30 -14.91 17.59 1.39
CA ALA A 30 -15.88 18.18 2.33
C ALA A 30 -15.25 19.20 3.30
N ALA A 31 -13.92 19.26 3.41
CA ALA A 31 -13.24 20.13 4.37
C ALA A 31 -13.48 21.63 4.06
N PRO A 32 -13.88 22.44 5.06
CA PRO A 32 -14.21 23.84 4.87
C PRO A 32 -12.96 24.72 4.68
N THR A 33 -11.83 24.38 5.32
CA THR A 33 -10.63 25.21 5.27
C THR A 33 -9.54 24.63 4.38
N ARG A 34 -8.69 25.50 3.83
CA ARG A 34 -7.51 25.09 3.05
C ARG A 34 -6.53 24.26 3.90
N ASP A 35 -6.36 24.60 5.17
CA ASP A 35 -5.41 23.92 6.05
C ASP A 35 -5.85 22.49 6.38
N GLU A 36 -7.14 22.25 6.61
CA GLU A 36 -7.68 20.91 6.79
C GLU A 36 -7.52 20.06 5.52
N ARG A 37 -7.80 20.63 4.35
CA ARG A 37 -7.56 19.96 3.06
C ARG A 37 -6.10 19.54 2.92
N GLU A 38 -5.17 20.40 3.31
CA GLU A 38 -3.74 20.12 3.21
C GLU A 38 -3.27 19.07 4.22
N ARG A 39 -3.87 19.01 5.41
CA ARG A 39 -3.65 17.92 6.37
C ARG A 39 -4.10 16.57 5.80
N PHE A 40 -5.28 16.52 5.17
CA PHE A 40 -5.76 15.30 4.53
C PHE A 40 -4.87 14.87 3.35
N LYS A 41 -4.43 15.81 2.51
CA LYS A 41 -3.50 15.50 1.40
C LYS A 41 -2.18 14.90 1.89
N ARG A 42 -1.56 15.49 2.93
CA ARG A 42 -0.34 14.95 3.54
C ARG A 42 -0.56 13.51 4.03
N ARG A 43 -1.66 13.28 4.74
CA ARG A 43 -1.99 11.94 5.23
C ARG A 43 -2.25 10.93 4.10
N ILE A 44 -2.88 11.37 3.00
CA ILE A 44 -3.08 10.53 1.80
C ILE A 44 -1.73 10.13 1.20
N LEU A 45 -0.78 11.05 1.06
CA LEU A 45 0.54 10.75 0.49
C LEU A 45 1.29 9.70 1.31
N GLU A 46 1.30 9.84 2.65
CA GLU A 46 1.89 8.84 3.56
C GLU A 46 1.27 7.46 3.36
N LEU A 47 -0.07 7.38 3.32
CA LEU A 47 -0.78 6.12 3.16
C LEU A 47 -0.61 5.52 1.76
N GLN A 48 -0.45 6.35 0.73
CA GLN A 48 -0.16 5.87 -0.63
C GLN A 48 1.20 5.18 -0.71
N GLN A 49 2.20 5.68 0.03
CA GLN A 49 3.50 5.02 0.13
C GLN A 49 3.36 3.66 0.82
N LEU A 50 2.68 3.60 1.96
CA LEU A 50 2.45 2.34 2.68
C LEU A 50 1.63 1.33 1.87
N GLN A 51 0.62 1.80 1.13
CA GLN A 51 -0.16 0.96 0.23
C GLN A 51 0.72 0.31 -0.84
N ARG A 52 1.61 1.09 -1.45
CA ARG A 52 2.52 0.59 -2.49
C ARG A 52 3.48 -0.44 -1.94
N GLN A 53 4.12 -0.14 -0.81
CA GLN A 53 5.03 -1.06 -0.13
C GLN A 53 4.33 -2.36 0.27
N SER A 54 3.08 -2.28 0.74
CA SER A 54 2.30 -3.47 1.09
C SER A 54 1.99 -4.32 -0.14
N TYR A 55 1.67 -3.72 -1.30
CA TYR A 55 1.52 -4.47 -2.54
C TYR A 55 2.82 -5.15 -2.98
N GLU A 56 3.96 -4.47 -2.86
CA GLU A 56 5.26 -5.02 -3.23
C GLU A 56 5.66 -6.18 -2.32
N LEU A 57 5.45 -6.05 -1.01
CA LEU A 57 5.67 -7.13 -0.05
C LEU A 57 4.72 -8.30 -0.30
N ALA A 58 3.45 -8.05 -0.63
CA ALA A 58 2.52 -9.11 -0.99
C ALA A 58 3.01 -9.92 -2.19
N GLU A 59 3.49 -9.24 -3.23
CA GLU A 59 4.01 -9.89 -4.44
C GLU A 59 5.29 -10.69 -4.13
N LEU A 60 6.28 -10.05 -3.49
CA LEU A 60 7.55 -10.67 -3.14
C LEU A 60 7.38 -11.93 -2.30
N THR A 61 6.54 -11.86 -1.27
CA THR A 61 6.33 -12.98 -0.34
C THR A 61 5.49 -14.10 -0.95
N ARG A 62 4.59 -13.78 -1.90
CA ARG A 62 3.82 -14.78 -2.65
C ARG A 62 4.71 -15.63 -3.54
N HIS A 63 5.63 -14.98 -4.26
CA HIS A 63 6.48 -15.62 -5.27
C HIS A 63 7.87 -16.00 -4.75
N TYR A 64 8.12 -15.84 -3.44
CA TYR A 64 9.45 -16.03 -2.85
C TYR A 64 10.08 -17.40 -3.18
N TYR A 65 9.28 -18.46 -3.20
CA TYR A 65 9.74 -19.82 -3.49
C TYR A 65 9.59 -20.22 -4.96
N GLU A 66 9.09 -19.34 -5.82
CA GLU A 66 8.96 -19.62 -7.24
C GLU A 66 10.32 -19.51 -7.94
N ARG A 67 10.72 -20.62 -8.57
CA ARG A 67 12.03 -20.73 -9.22
C ARG A 67 12.11 -19.75 -10.39
N GLY A 68 13.00 -18.76 -10.28
CA GLY A 68 13.24 -17.75 -11.32
C GLY A 68 12.62 -16.38 -11.06
N TYR A 69 11.80 -16.22 -10.01
CA TYR A 69 11.24 -14.90 -9.64
C TYR A 69 12.33 -13.88 -9.24
N TRP A 70 13.45 -14.36 -8.69
CA TRP A 70 14.64 -13.54 -8.38
C TRP A 70 15.29 -12.87 -9.61
N ARG A 71 14.93 -13.26 -10.84
CA ARG A 71 15.42 -12.64 -12.09
C ARG A 71 14.59 -11.42 -12.50
N SER A 72 13.56 -11.05 -11.74
CA SER A 72 12.82 -9.82 -11.99
C SER A 72 13.75 -8.63 -11.74
N GLU A 73 14.03 -7.84 -12.80
CA GLU A 73 14.84 -6.61 -12.73
C GLU A 73 14.37 -5.61 -11.66
N LYS A 74 13.12 -5.73 -11.21
CA LYS A 74 12.55 -4.92 -10.14
C LYS A 74 13.15 -5.20 -8.75
N TYR A 75 13.69 -6.40 -8.53
CA TYR A 75 14.13 -6.87 -7.21
C TYR A 75 15.56 -7.44 -7.18
N THR A 76 16.23 -7.52 -8.32
CA THR A 76 17.67 -7.73 -8.41
C THR A 76 18.37 -6.39 -8.16
N LEU A 77 19.16 -6.30 -7.08
CA LEU A 77 20.00 -5.14 -6.76
C LEU A 77 21.23 -5.06 -7.67
#